data_AF-A0A387FG73-F1
#
_entry.id   AF-A0A387FG73-F1
#
_cell.length_a   1.000
_cell.length_b   1.000
_cell.length_c   1.000
_cell.angle_alpha   90.00
_cell.angle_beta   90.00
_cell.angle_gamma   90.00
#
_symmetry.space_group_name_H-M   'P 1'
#
loop_
_entity.id
_entity.type
_entity.pdbx_description
1 polymer ?
#
loop_
_entity_poly.entity_id
_entity_poly.type
_entity_poly.pdbx_seq_one_letter_code
_entity_poly.pdbx_strand_id
1 'polypeptide(L)' 'MIRPPRHPTTIPSALSEIRIIFEEACERRGIVQTSSTADELAKPMLDGYASGLRDRQAFYVLADIYP' A
#
# COMPACT_ATOMS: atom_id res chain seq x y z
N MET A 1 -27.90 -24.61 4.49
CA MET A 1 -27.20 -23.34 4.16
C MET A 1 -25.71 -23.59 4.19
N ILE A 2 -25.06 -23.82 3.04
CA ILE A 2 -23.62 -24.09 2.95
C ILE A 2 -22.93 -22.74 2.84
N ARG A 3 -22.19 -22.31 3.88
CA ARG A 3 -21.33 -21.12 3.79
C ARG A 3 -20.22 -21.43 2.78
N PRO A 4 -19.95 -20.54 1.80
CA PRO A 4 -18.84 -20.77 0.88
C PRO A 4 -17.53 -20.80 1.68
N PRO A 5 -16.55 -21.62 1.27
CA PRO A 5 -15.23 -21.60 1.87
C PRO A 5 -14.68 -20.18 1.72
N ARG A 6 -14.32 -19.56 2.84
CA ARG A 6 -13.50 -18.35 2.83
C ARG A 6 -12.17 -18.81 2.25
N HIS A 7 -11.99 -18.64 0.94
CA HIS A 7 -10.67 -18.73 0.35
C HIS A 7 -9.80 -17.80 1.19
N PRO A 8 -8.69 -18.28 1.78
CA PRO A 8 -7.65 -17.36 2.17
C PRO A 8 -7.23 -16.74 0.84
N THR A 9 -7.74 -15.54 0.56
CA THR A 9 -7.28 -14.75 -0.58
C THR A 9 -5.81 -14.62 -0.32
N THR A 10 -5.04 -15.45 -1.02
CA THR A 10 -3.60 -15.49 -0.87
C THR A 10 -3.21 -14.20 -1.53
N ILE A 11 -3.12 -13.13 -0.72
CA ILE A 11 -2.69 -11.84 -1.21
C ILE A 11 -1.37 -12.14 -1.91
N PRO A 12 -1.29 -11.95 -3.24
CA PRO A 12 -0.06 -12.19 -3.98
C PRO A 12 1.08 -11.56 -3.19
N SER A 13 2.21 -12.24 -3.03
CA SER A 13 3.33 -11.75 -2.20
C SER A 13 3.71 -10.31 -2.55
N ALA A 14 3.55 -9.95 -3.82
CA ALA A 14 3.63 -8.60 -4.38
C ALA A 14 2.71 -7.56 -3.71
N LEU A 15 1.44 -7.90 -3.52
CA LEU A 15 0.47 -7.08 -2.81
C LEU A 15 0.76 -7.01 -1.30
N SER A 16 1.39 -8.03 -0.72
CA SER A 16 1.87 -7.97 0.67
C SER A 16 3.05 -7.00 0.85
N GLU A 17 3.99 -6.96 -0.10
CA GLU A 17 5.13 -6.03 -0.04
C GLU A 17 4.70 -4.57 -0.17
N ILE A 18 3.89 -4.22 -1.17
CA ILE A 18 3.43 -2.83 -1.33
C ILE A 18 2.57 -2.39 -0.15
N ARG A 19 1.81 -3.31 0.46
CA ARG A 19 1.04 -3.03 1.67
C ARG A 19 1.95 -2.70 2.85
N ILE A 20 3.01 -3.47 3.08
CA ILE A 20 3.99 -3.19 4.15
C ILE A 20 4.62 -1.81 3.93
N ILE A 21 5.05 -1.51 2.70
CA ILE A 21 5.66 -0.22 2.38
C ILE A 21 4.69 0.94 2.60
N PHE A 22 3.42 0.76 2.22
CA PHE A 22 2.36 1.74 2.46
C PHE A 22 2.07 1.95 3.95
N GLU A 23 2.00 0.86 4.73
CA GLU A 23 1.80 0.90 6.19
C GLU A 23 2.96 1.66 6.86
N GLU A 24 4.21 1.35 6.50
CA GLU A 24 5.42 2.05 6.99
C GLU A 24 5.42 3.54 6.59
N ALA A 25 5.04 3.88 5.35
CA ALA A 25 4.96 5.26 4.90
C ALA A 25 3.89 6.08 5.66
N CYS A 26 2.73 5.46 5.91
CA CYS A 26 1.68 6.08 6.72
C CYS A 26 2.15 6.33 8.16
N GLU A 27 2.80 5.35 8.79
CA GLU A 27 3.32 5.47 10.16
C GLU A 27 4.36 6.59 10.27
N ARG A 28 5.30 6.68 9.32
CA ARG A 28 6.34 7.72 9.31
C ARG A 28 5.78 9.13 9.18
N ARG A 29 4.69 9.31 8.44
CA ARG A 29 3.99 10.59 8.27
C ARG A 29 2.93 10.85 9.34
N GLY A 30 2.67 9.89 10.24
CA GLY A 30 1.57 9.99 11.21
C GLY A 30 0.18 9.98 10.55
N ILE A 31 0.07 9.42 9.34
CA ILE A 31 -1.18 9.33 8.58
C ILE A 31 -1.96 8.11 9.07
N VAL A 32 -3.23 8.33 9.42
CA VAL A 32 -4.16 7.23 9.73
C VAL A 32 -4.51 6.52 8.44
N GLN A 33 -4.29 5.20 8.36
CA GLN A 33 -4.51 4.41 7.13
C GLN A 33 -5.95 4.46 6.58
N THR A 34 -6.93 4.80 7.42
CA THR A 34 -8.34 4.96 7.02
C THR A 34 -8.70 6.40 6.65
N SER A 35 -7.73 7.30 6.61
CA SER A 35 -7.96 8.70 6.24
C SER A 35 -7.97 8.86 4.73
N SER A 36 -8.65 9.89 4.25
CA SER A 36 -8.65 10.25 2.83
C SER A 36 -7.23 10.50 2.30
N THR A 37 -6.33 11.03 3.14
CA THR A 37 -4.92 11.22 2.80
C THR A 37 -4.19 9.90 2.52
N ALA A 38 -4.51 8.85 3.28
CA ALA A 38 -3.96 7.51 3.04
C ALA A 38 -4.46 6.92 1.71
N ASP A 39 -5.75 7.08 1.40
CA ASP A 39 -6.32 6.65 0.12
C ASP A 39 -5.71 7.41 -1.08
N GLU A 40 -5.45 8.71 -0.90
CA GLU A 40 -4.78 9.54 -1.91
C GLU A 40 -3.32 9.12 -2.11
N LEU A 41 -2.62 8.76 -1.04
CA LEU A 41 -1.26 8.22 -1.10
C LEU A 41 -1.19 6.80 -1.69
N ALA A 42 -2.23 5.98 -1.51
CA ALA A 42 -2.24 4.59 -1.99
C ALA A 42 -2.19 4.51 -3.52
N LYS A 43 -2.87 5.43 -4.22
CA LYS A 43 -2.91 5.49 -5.69
C LYS A 43 -1.52 5.61 -6.34
N PRO A 44 -0.70 6.65 -6.06
CA PRO A 44 0.62 6.79 -6.65
C PRO A 44 1.58 5.67 -6.23
N MET A 45 1.44 5.11 -5.03
CA MET A 45 2.23 3.95 -4.61
C MET A 45 1.87 2.70 -5.42
N LEU A 46 0.58 2.47 -5.68
CA LEU A 46 0.14 1.37 -6.54
C LEU A 46 0.57 1.59 -8.00
N ASP A 47 0.49 2.81 -8.54
CA ASP A 47 0.96 3.16 -9.88
C ASP A 47 2.47 2.97 -10.03
N GLY A 48 3.26 3.41 -9.03
CA GLY A 48 4.69 3.16 -8.98
C GLY A 48 4.99 1.66 -9.00
N TYR A 49 4.28 0.89 -8.17
CA TYR A 49 4.42 -0.56 -8.14
C TYR A 49 4.00 -1.23 -9.46
N ALA A 50 2.91 -0.81 -10.08
CA ALA A 50 2.48 -1.31 -11.39
C ALA A 50 3.52 -1.01 -12.49
N SER A 51 4.19 0.14 -12.40
CA SER A 51 5.26 0.56 -13.32
C SER A 51 6.60 -0.16 -13.10
N GLY A 52 6.68 -1.06 -12.11
CA GLY A 52 7.89 -1.82 -11.81
C GLY A 52 8.77 -1.21 -10.73
N LEU A 53 8.34 -0.13 -10.07
CA LEU A 53 9.03 0.38 -8.88
C LEU A 53 8.92 -0.65 -7.76
N ARG A 54 10.07 -1.13 -7.28
CA ARG A 54 10.19 -2.06 -6.15
C ARG A 54 11.03 -1.51 -5.02
N ASP A 55 11.65 -0.35 -5.24
CA ASP A 55 12.54 0.28 -4.29
C ASP A 55 11.75 0.94 -3.16
N ARG A 56 11.97 0.49 -1.93
CA ARG A 56 11.29 1.02 -0.73
C ARG A 56 11.61 2.49 -0.50
N GLN A 57 12.83 2.92 -0.78
CA GLN A 57 13.24 4.30 -0.59
C GLN A 57 12.48 5.22 -1.56
N ALA A 58 12.30 4.80 -2.81
CA ALA A 58 11.52 5.55 -3.79
C ALA A 58 10.05 5.68 -3.39
N PHE A 59 9.47 4.68 -2.75
CA PHE A 59 8.11 4.77 -2.19
C PHE A 59 8.02 5.73 -1.00
N TYR A 60 9.04 5.80 -0.15
CA TYR A 60 9.08 6.82 0.91
C TYR A 60 9.22 8.22 0.36
N VAL A 61 10.06 8.39 -0.67
CA VAL A 61 10.18 9.67 -1.38
C VAL A 61 8.84 10.06 -2.00
N LEU A 62 8.14 9.14 -2.68
CA LEU A 62 6.79 9.37 -3.19
C LEU A 62 5.83 9.79 -2.07
N ALA A 63 5.90 9.15 -0.91
CA ALA A 63 5.07 9.49 0.23
C ALA A 63 5.41 10.85 0.84
N ASP A 64 6.68 11.27 0.88
CA ASP A 64 7.11 12.57 1.40
C ASP A 64 6.80 13.74 0.45
N ILE A 65 6.82 13.50 -0.87
CA ILE A 65 6.48 14.52 -1.88
C ILE A 65 4.96 14.71 -1.97
N TYR A 66 4.17 13.69 -1.62
CA TYR A 66 2.72 13.77 -1.69
C TYR A 66 2.17 14.69 -0.58
N PRO A 67 1.33 15.69 -0.91
CA PRO A 67 0.82 16.65 0.07
C PRO A 67 0.11 15.98 1.26
#